data_AF-A0A2N7UD08-F1
#
_entry.id   AF-A0A2N7UD08-F1
#
_cell.length_a   1.000
_cell.length_b   1.000
_cell.length_c   1.000
_cell.angle_alpha   90.00
_cell.angle_beta   90.00
_cell.angle_gamma   90.00
#
_symmetry.space_group_name_H-M   'P 1'
#
loop_
_entity.id
_entity.type
_entity.pdbx_description
1 polymer ?
#
loop_
_entity_poly.entity_id
_entity_poly.type
_entity_poly.pdbx_seq_one_letter_code
_entity_poly.pdbx_strand_id
1 'polypeptide(L)'
;MSTALHDDVEASVNRIRSCQANQHGIPDNAGDIIRGADGHAESYLHGATVLSTLAGFSLSQDIDVSQNRVYQAYEDRFGPPPAVRGGFRDRFDRSRHADEDAAKASELGSLSDRLSRMAGHLSNGINYRCRNACRDDWVLWTQVGRNHRRINMCPDFFTSGYSESQQAIGIIHELGHNRLRLDHHNANTSAQRVGNPECYASFVADIFGVNSWDSQCPPR
;
A
#
# COMPACT_ATOMS: atom_id res chain seq x y z
N MET A 1 -32.79 5.86 11.87
CA MET A 1 -31.69 5.87 10.89
C MET A 1 -30.46 5.38 11.62
N SER A 2 -30.13 4.09 11.48
CA SER A 2 -29.10 3.42 12.28
C SER A 2 -28.17 2.63 11.36
N THR A 3 -26.87 2.93 11.48
CA THR A 3 -25.72 2.00 11.41
C THR A 3 -25.74 0.91 10.32
N ALA A 4 -25.07 1.19 9.19
CA ALA A 4 -24.68 0.20 8.18
C ALA A 4 -23.26 0.50 7.65
N LEU A 5 -22.31 0.70 8.56
CA LEU A 5 -20.90 0.99 8.25
C LEU A 5 -19.93 0.06 9.03
N HIS A 6 -20.43 -1.03 9.62
CA HIS A 6 -19.61 -1.98 10.39
C HIS A 6 -19.63 -3.42 9.84
N ASP A 7 -20.54 -3.77 8.94
CA ASP A 7 -20.67 -5.15 8.46
C ASP A 7 -19.72 -5.47 7.28
N ASP A 8 -19.15 -4.47 6.61
CA ASP A 8 -18.27 -4.71 5.45
C ASP A 8 -16.82 -5.10 5.85
N VAL A 9 -16.40 -4.81 7.08
CA VAL A 9 -15.02 -5.09 7.56
C VAL A 9 -14.80 -6.58 7.86
N GLU A 10 -15.87 -7.36 8.12
CA GLU A 10 -15.75 -8.81 8.29
C GLU A 10 -15.52 -9.56 6.96
N ALA A 11 -15.80 -8.94 5.81
CA ALA A 11 -15.83 -9.61 4.51
C ALA A 11 -14.46 -9.79 3.84
N SER A 12 -13.45 -8.98 4.20
CA SER A 12 -12.12 -9.02 3.57
C SER A 12 -11.24 -10.20 4.07
N VAL A 13 -11.52 -10.77 5.24
CA VAL A 13 -10.69 -11.88 5.75
C VAL A 13 -11.29 -13.23 5.36
N ASN A 14 -10.84 -13.77 4.22
CA ASN A 14 -11.29 -15.08 3.72
C ASN A 14 -10.90 -16.24 4.64
N ARG A 15 -9.70 -16.21 5.24
CA ARG A 15 -9.24 -17.27 6.14
C ARG A 15 -8.00 -16.88 6.93
N ILE A 16 -8.08 -17.01 8.25
CA ILE A 16 -6.90 -17.06 9.12
C ILE A 16 -6.62 -18.53 9.40
N ARG A 17 -5.46 -19.06 8.97
CA ARG A 17 -5.05 -20.43 9.27
C ARG A 17 -3.80 -20.44 10.15
N SER A 18 -3.80 -21.30 11.17
CA SER A 18 -2.60 -21.72 11.91
C SER A 18 -1.90 -20.65 12.77
N CYS A 19 -2.64 -19.65 13.26
CA CYS A 19 -2.17 -18.79 14.34
C CYS A 19 -2.48 -19.48 15.67
N GLN A 20 -1.65 -20.45 16.05
CA GLN A 20 -1.75 -21.07 17.37
C GLN A 20 -1.25 -20.08 18.40
N ALA A 21 -2.11 -19.78 19.37
CA ALA A 21 -1.79 -18.84 20.41
C ALA A 21 -0.63 -19.32 21.30
N ASN A 22 0.09 -18.36 21.89
CA ASN A 22 1.23 -18.54 22.80
C ASN A 22 2.42 -19.29 22.20
N GLN A 23 2.44 -19.48 20.88
CA GLN A 23 3.61 -19.98 20.17
C GLN A 23 4.40 -18.81 19.62
N HIS A 24 5.68 -18.71 20.00
CA HIS A 24 6.62 -17.69 19.49
C HIS A 24 6.12 -16.25 19.67
N GLY A 25 5.45 -15.96 20.79
CA GLY A 25 4.95 -14.60 21.07
C GLY A 25 3.66 -14.21 20.35
N ILE A 26 3.05 -15.11 19.58
CA ILE A 26 1.73 -14.89 18.99
C ILE A 26 0.67 -14.84 20.12
N PRO A 27 -0.10 -13.75 20.26
CA PRO A 27 -1.07 -13.61 21.34
C PRO A 27 -2.35 -14.44 21.09
N ASP A 28 -3.13 -14.67 22.14
CA ASP A 28 -4.41 -15.39 22.07
C ASP A 28 -5.43 -14.73 21.12
N ASN A 29 -5.37 -13.39 20.99
CA ASN A 29 -6.23 -12.60 20.13
C ASN A 29 -5.62 -12.28 18.75
N ALA A 30 -4.65 -13.07 18.27
CA ALA A 30 -3.98 -12.82 16.98
C ALA A 30 -4.96 -12.64 15.80
N GLY A 31 -6.09 -13.37 15.82
CA GLY A 31 -7.12 -13.23 14.79
C GLY A 31 -7.78 -11.86 14.76
N ASP A 32 -8.00 -11.24 15.92
CA ASP A 32 -8.58 -9.91 16.02
C ASP A 32 -7.60 -8.83 15.56
N ILE A 33 -6.33 -8.95 15.94
CA ILE A 33 -5.25 -8.04 15.50
C ILE A 33 -5.14 -8.06 13.97
N ILE A 34 -5.16 -9.26 13.36
CA ILE A 34 -5.11 -9.40 11.90
C ILE A 34 -6.33 -8.74 11.26
N ARG A 35 -7.55 -8.98 11.78
CA ARG A 35 -8.77 -8.36 11.26
C ARG A 35 -8.76 -6.84 11.38
N GLY A 36 -8.29 -6.30 12.51
CA GLY A 36 -8.14 -4.86 12.71
C GLY A 36 -7.18 -4.25 11.68
N ALA A 37 -5.97 -4.81 11.55
CA ALA A 37 -5.00 -4.35 10.57
C ALA A 37 -5.50 -4.47 9.11
N ASP A 38 -6.20 -5.57 8.77
CA ASP A 38 -6.80 -5.76 7.45
C ASP A 38 -7.87 -4.68 7.16
N GLY A 39 -8.80 -4.45 8.07
CA GLY A 39 -9.84 -3.43 7.93
C GLY A 39 -9.27 -2.00 7.81
N HIS A 40 -8.20 -1.69 8.55
CA HIS A 40 -7.47 -0.44 8.38
C HIS A 40 -6.79 -0.36 7.00
N ALA A 41 -6.17 -1.44 6.52
CA ALA A 41 -5.54 -1.48 5.20
C ALA A 41 -6.56 -1.26 4.08
N GLU A 42 -7.72 -1.88 4.17
CA GLU A 42 -8.84 -1.68 3.23
C GLU A 42 -9.30 -0.23 3.23
N SER A 43 -9.55 0.34 4.42
CA SER A 43 -9.96 1.74 4.58
C SER A 43 -8.93 2.71 3.99
N TYR A 44 -7.65 2.49 4.26
CA TYR A 44 -6.57 3.31 3.73
C TYR A 44 -6.44 3.18 2.21
N LEU A 45 -6.56 1.98 1.64
CA LEU A 45 -6.50 1.80 0.19
C LEU A 45 -7.68 2.47 -0.52
N HIS A 46 -8.90 2.35 0.00
CA HIS A 46 -10.06 3.05 -0.56
C HIS A 46 -9.94 4.56 -0.45
N GLY A 47 -9.54 5.07 0.73
CA GLY A 47 -9.33 6.49 0.94
C GLY A 47 -8.24 7.05 0.02
N ALA A 48 -7.08 6.39 -0.06
CA ALA A 48 -5.97 6.80 -0.91
C ALA A 48 -6.32 6.74 -2.40
N THR A 49 -7.15 5.80 -2.83
CA THR A 49 -7.70 5.75 -4.20
C THR A 49 -8.45 7.03 -4.52
N VAL A 50 -9.47 7.36 -3.72
CA VAL A 50 -10.31 8.55 -3.93
C VAL A 50 -9.48 9.82 -3.86
N LEU A 51 -8.63 9.95 -2.84
CA LEU A 51 -7.79 11.12 -2.61
C LEU A 51 -6.79 11.35 -3.75
N SER A 52 -6.19 10.28 -4.30
CA SER A 52 -5.27 10.38 -5.45
C SER A 52 -6.00 10.82 -6.72
N THR A 53 -7.21 10.29 -6.97
CA THR A 53 -8.05 10.75 -8.09
C THR A 53 -8.37 12.24 -7.97
N LEU A 54 -8.75 12.71 -6.78
CA LEU A 54 -9.06 14.12 -6.56
C LEU A 54 -7.82 15.01 -6.72
N ALA A 55 -6.66 14.59 -6.22
CA ALA A 55 -5.41 15.32 -6.39
C ALA A 55 -5.01 15.43 -7.87
N GLY A 56 -5.12 14.33 -8.62
CA GLY A 56 -4.85 14.33 -10.07
C GLY A 56 -5.83 15.23 -10.85
N PHE A 57 -7.12 15.19 -10.50
CA PHE A 57 -8.10 16.10 -11.08
C PHE A 57 -7.78 17.56 -10.79
N SER A 58 -7.51 17.93 -9.54
CA SER A 58 -7.15 19.31 -9.17
C SER A 58 -5.95 19.82 -9.97
N LEU A 59 -4.90 19.01 -10.09
CA LEU A 59 -3.72 19.37 -10.87
C LEU A 59 -4.05 19.56 -12.36
N SER A 60 -4.92 18.74 -12.94
CA SER A 60 -5.38 18.89 -14.33
C SER A 60 -6.23 20.15 -14.58
N GLN A 61 -6.71 20.81 -13.52
CA GLN A 61 -7.51 22.03 -13.57
C GLN A 61 -6.71 23.26 -13.14
N ASP A 62 -5.37 23.16 -13.10
CA ASP A 62 -4.47 24.23 -12.65
C ASP A 62 -4.79 24.74 -11.22
N ILE A 63 -5.38 23.89 -10.38
CA ILE A 63 -5.63 24.21 -8.97
C ILE A 63 -4.33 24.00 -8.19
N ASP A 64 -3.97 24.99 -7.37
CA ASP A 64 -2.79 24.91 -6.49
C ASP A 64 -2.94 23.76 -5.47
N VAL A 65 -2.10 22.74 -5.62
CA VAL A 65 -2.03 21.55 -4.75
C VAL A 65 -0.78 21.55 -3.86
N SER A 66 -0.04 22.66 -3.77
CA SER A 66 1.23 22.73 -3.00
C SER A 66 1.08 22.38 -1.52
N GLN A 67 -0.09 22.67 -0.93
CA GLN A 67 -0.43 22.35 0.47
C GLN A 67 -1.19 21.02 0.60
N ASN A 68 -1.42 20.30 -0.50
CA ASN A 68 -2.15 19.05 -0.49
C ASN A 68 -1.23 17.90 -0.05
N ARG A 69 -1.60 17.24 1.04
CA ARG A 69 -0.84 16.12 1.62
C ARG A 69 -0.65 14.92 0.67
N VAL A 70 -1.63 14.65 -0.19
CA VAL A 70 -1.55 13.56 -1.19
C VAL A 70 -0.53 13.91 -2.25
N TYR A 71 -0.52 15.17 -2.69
CA TYR A 71 0.46 15.65 -3.66
C TYR A 71 1.88 15.63 -3.07
N GLN A 72 2.04 16.06 -1.83
CA GLN A 72 3.32 15.97 -1.11
C GLN A 72 3.79 14.52 -0.97
N ALA A 73 2.92 13.61 -0.54
CA ALA A 73 3.24 12.18 -0.47
C ALA A 73 3.68 11.61 -1.84
N TYR A 74 3.05 12.05 -2.93
CA TYR A 74 3.44 11.65 -4.28
C TYR A 74 4.84 12.16 -4.65
N GLU A 75 5.13 13.44 -4.38
CA GLU A 75 6.46 14.03 -4.63
C GLU A 75 7.53 13.36 -3.78
N ASP A 76 7.24 13.09 -2.51
CA ASP A 76 8.19 12.46 -1.60
C ASP A 76 8.51 11.02 -2.04
N ARG A 77 7.50 10.24 -2.47
CA ARG A 77 7.69 8.81 -2.75
C ARG A 77 8.02 8.50 -4.19
N PHE A 78 7.54 9.30 -5.13
CA PHE A 78 7.79 9.10 -6.55
C PHE A 78 8.59 10.29 -7.12
N GLY A 79 8.27 11.52 -6.75
CA GLY A 79 8.91 12.73 -7.28
C GLY A 79 8.48 13.05 -8.71
N PRO A 80 9.20 13.91 -9.44
CA PRO A 80 8.77 14.33 -10.77
C PRO A 80 8.81 13.18 -11.80
N PRO A 81 7.85 13.14 -12.73
CA PRO A 81 7.90 12.25 -13.89
C PRO A 81 9.17 12.47 -14.73
N PRO A 82 9.73 11.43 -15.36
CA PRO A 82 10.92 11.55 -16.19
C PRO A 82 10.66 12.45 -17.41
N ALA A 83 11.48 13.49 -17.56
CA ALA A 83 11.57 14.27 -18.77
C ALA A 83 12.03 13.40 -19.96
N VAL A 84 11.35 13.53 -21.08
CA VAL A 84 11.66 12.85 -22.34
C VAL A 84 11.68 13.87 -23.47
N ARG A 85 12.28 13.53 -24.63
CA ARG A 85 12.33 14.46 -25.77
C ARG A 85 10.93 14.92 -26.15
N GLY A 86 10.56 16.18 -25.90
CA GLY A 86 9.25 16.74 -26.26
C GLY A 86 8.15 16.53 -25.20
N GLY A 87 8.51 16.41 -23.91
CA GLY A 87 7.57 16.46 -22.80
C GLY A 87 7.98 15.62 -21.60
N PHE A 88 6.98 15.11 -20.89
CA PHE A 88 7.14 14.25 -19.71
C PHE A 88 6.42 12.92 -19.94
N ARG A 89 6.89 11.85 -19.30
CA ARG A 89 6.31 10.51 -19.46
C ARG A 89 5.81 9.99 -18.13
N ASP A 90 4.54 9.59 -18.08
CA ASP A 90 3.96 8.86 -16.96
C ASP A 90 4.72 7.53 -16.78
N ARG A 91 5.20 7.27 -15.57
CA ARG A 91 6.02 6.08 -15.26
C ARG A 91 5.22 4.78 -15.20
N PHE A 92 3.92 4.85 -14.95
CA PHE A 92 3.05 3.70 -14.73
C PHE A 92 2.42 3.20 -16.03
N ASP A 93 1.93 4.09 -16.88
CA ASP A 93 1.25 3.74 -18.14
C ASP A 93 2.08 4.03 -19.41
N ARG A 94 3.19 4.77 -19.26
CA ARG A 94 4.14 5.18 -20.31
C ARG A 94 3.60 6.20 -21.32
N SER A 95 2.43 6.76 -21.08
CA SER A 95 1.87 7.85 -21.87
C SER A 95 2.73 9.10 -21.76
N ARG A 96 2.63 9.98 -22.76
CA ARG A 96 3.43 11.21 -22.85
C ARG A 96 2.52 12.42 -22.74
N HIS A 97 2.99 13.40 -21.98
CA HIS A 97 2.32 14.68 -21.77
C HIS A 97 3.24 15.84 -22.16
N ALA A 98 2.63 16.99 -22.49
CA ALA A 98 3.35 18.16 -22.94
C ALA A 98 4.17 18.81 -21.81
N ASP A 99 3.59 18.85 -20.61
CA ASP A 99 4.15 19.45 -19.41
C ASP A 99 4.17 18.46 -18.23
N GLU A 100 4.85 18.86 -17.16
CA GLU A 100 5.10 18.02 -15.99
C GLU A 100 3.83 17.77 -15.18
N ASP A 101 2.98 18.78 -15.01
CA ASP A 101 1.77 18.72 -14.19
C ASP A 101 0.74 17.78 -14.82
N ALA A 102 0.58 17.81 -16.14
CA ALA A 102 -0.24 16.85 -16.87
C ALA A 102 0.26 15.41 -16.70
N ALA A 103 1.59 15.19 -16.69
CA ALA A 103 2.14 13.87 -16.41
C ALA A 103 1.92 13.44 -14.95
N LYS A 104 2.09 14.35 -13.98
CA LYS A 104 1.80 14.07 -12.56
C LYS A 104 0.33 13.74 -12.32
N ALA A 105 -0.58 14.47 -12.97
CA ALA A 105 -2.01 14.22 -12.90
C ALA A 105 -2.36 12.83 -13.43
N SER A 106 -1.75 12.44 -14.56
CA SER A 106 -1.86 11.08 -15.10
C SER A 106 -1.31 10.03 -14.14
N GLU A 107 -0.14 10.28 -13.55
CA GLU A 107 0.48 9.35 -12.61
C GLU A 107 -0.34 9.15 -11.33
N LEU A 108 -0.97 10.21 -10.81
CA LEU A 108 -1.92 10.13 -9.68
C LEU A 108 -3.17 9.32 -10.04
N GLY A 109 -3.66 9.43 -11.29
CA GLY A 109 -4.70 8.56 -11.82
C GLY A 109 -4.26 7.09 -11.88
N SER A 110 -3.06 6.83 -12.41
CA SER A 110 -2.45 5.49 -12.46
C SER A 110 -2.23 4.89 -11.06
N LEU A 111 -1.84 5.71 -10.08
CA LEU A 111 -1.72 5.30 -8.68
C LEU A 111 -3.08 4.94 -8.10
N SER A 112 -4.10 5.77 -8.30
CA SER A 112 -5.48 5.48 -7.88
C SER A 112 -5.96 4.13 -8.42
N ASP A 113 -5.77 3.87 -9.71
CA ASP A 113 -6.11 2.59 -10.35
C ASP A 113 -5.39 1.40 -9.70
N ARG A 114 -4.10 1.55 -9.38
CA ARG A 114 -3.30 0.50 -8.74
C ARG A 114 -3.74 0.26 -7.30
N LEU A 115 -4.01 1.31 -6.53
CA LEU A 115 -4.52 1.24 -5.16
C LEU A 115 -5.91 0.58 -5.14
N SER A 116 -6.80 0.95 -6.06
CA SER A 116 -8.13 0.34 -6.23
C SER A 116 -8.03 -1.16 -6.50
N ARG A 117 -7.07 -1.58 -7.36
CA ARG A 117 -6.81 -3.00 -7.62
C ARG A 117 -6.32 -3.75 -6.40
N MET A 118 -5.55 -3.11 -5.52
CA MET A 118 -5.13 -3.68 -4.23
C MET A 118 -6.29 -3.75 -3.25
N ALA A 119 -7.10 -2.70 -3.15
CA ALA A 119 -8.31 -2.67 -2.32
C ALA A 119 -9.24 -3.82 -2.71
N GLY A 120 -9.64 -3.90 -3.98
CA GLY A 120 -10.50 -4.99 -4.46
C GLY A 120 -9.86 -6.37 -4.32
N HIS A 121 -8.53 -6.48 -4.31
CA HIS A 121 -7.87 -7.76 -4.03
C HIS A 121 -7.98 -8.16 -2.56
N LEU A 122 -7.85 -7.19 -1.66
CA LEU A 122 -8.04 -7.34 -0.22
C LEU A 122 -9.51 -7.64 0.12
N SER A 123 -10.48 -6.89 -0.41
CA SER A 123 -11.92 -7.10 -0.16
C SER A 123 -12.42 -8.46 -0.67
N ASN A 124 -11.85 -8.98 -1.77
CA ASN A 124 -12.17 -10.33 -2.24
C ASN A 124 -11.54 -11.43 -1.37
N GLY A 125 -10.68 -11.02 -0.47
CA GLY A 125 -10.15 -11.74 0.67
C GLY A 125 -8.82 -12.46 0.56
N ILE A 126 -8.09 -12.38 1.68
CA ILE A 126 -6.72 -12.85 1.85
C ILE A 126 -6.66 -14.05 2.81
N ASN A 127 -5.75 -14.98 2.52
CA ASN A 127 -5.43 -16.08 3.42
C ASN A 127 -4.21 -15.72 4.27
N TYR A 128 -4.45 -15.38 5.53
CA TYR A 128 -3.38 -15.13 6.49
C TYR A 128 -2.87 -16.44 7.09
N ARG A 129 -1.55 -16.62 7.13
CA ARG A 129 -0.90 -17.80 7.73
C ARG A 129 0.19 -17.38 8.70
N CYS A 130 0.08 -17.79 9.96
CA CYS A 130 1.15 -17.53 10.91
C CYS A 130 2.36 -18.47 10.72
N ARG A 131 3.57 -17.90 10.89
CA ARG A 131 4.87 -18.58 11.04
C ARG A 131 5.42 -19.37 9.85
N ASN A 132 4.70 -19.51 8.76
CA ASN A 132 5.21 -20.28 7.62
C ASN A 132 6.33 -19.51 6.90
N ALA A 133 7.56 -20.05 6.97
CA ALA A 133 8.77 -19.56 6.30
C ALA A 133 9.32 -18.19 6.75
N CYS A 134 8.92 -17.66 7.90
CA CYS A 134 9.46 -16.39 8.40
C CYS A 134 10.97 -16.46 8.71
N ARG A 135 11.70 -15.41 8.35
CA ARG A 135 13.03 -15.12 8.92
C ARG A 135 12.87 -14.33 10.22
N ASP A 136 13.92 -14.31 11.04
CA ASP A 136 13.90 -13.71 12.37
C ASP A 136 13.71 -12.19 12.37
N ASP A 137 13.89 -11.53 11.23
CA ASP A 137 13.76 -10.07 11.03
C ASP A 137 12.52 -9.67 10.19
N TRP A 138 11.68 -10.64 9.83
CA TRP A 138 10.52 -10.38 8.97
C TRP A 138 9.28 -10.14 9.80
N VAL A 139 8.55 -9.09 9.44
CA VAL A 139 7.25 -8.76 10.04
C VAL A 139 6.13 -9.47 9.25
N LEU A 140 6.23 -9.43 7.93
CA LEU A 140 5.31 -10.05 6.99
C LEU A 140 6.10 -10.64 5.82
N TRP A 141 5.49 -11.59 5.10
CA TRP A 141 6.05 -12.08 3.85
C TRP A 141 5.00 -12.66 2.90
N THR A 142 5.05 -12.27 1.63
CA THR A 142 4.38 -12.93 0.50
C THR A 142 5.32 -13.54 -0.54
N GLN A 143 4.95 -14.72 -1.07
CA GLN A 143 5.69 -15.31 -2.18
C GLN A 143 5.19 -14.77 -3.52
N VAL A 144 5.99 -13.94 -4.18
CA VAL A 144 5.67 -13.41 -5.52
C VAL A 144 5.47 -14.57 -6.51
N GLY A 145 4.39 -14.52 -7.29
CA GLY A 145 4.12 -15.47 -8.38
C GLY A 145 3.55 -16.84 -7.98
N ARG A 146 3.41 -17.16 -6.68
CA ARG A 146 2.77 -18.41 -6.20
C ARG A 146 1.75 -18.10 -5.10
N ASN A 147 0.51 -18.58 -5.25
CA ASN A 147 -0.59 -18.34 -4.32
C ASN A 147 -0.84 -16.84 -4.04
N HIS A 148 -1.28 -16.11 -5.06
CA HIS A 148 -1.53 -14.65 -5.10
C HIS A 148 -2.48 -14.06 -4.03
N ARG A 149 -3.00 -14.87 -3.09
CA ARG A 149 -3.95 -14.48 -2.03
C ARG A 149 -3.51 -14.99 -0.67
N ARG A 150 -2.21 -14.96 -0.41
CA ARG A 150 -1.64 -15.41 0.87
C ARG A 150 -0.64 -14.39 1.37
N ILE A 151 -0.78 -14.03 2.64
CA ILE A 151 0.22 -13.27 3.40
C ILE A 151 0.63 -14.14 4.59
N ASN A 152 1.93 -14.33 4.78
CA ASN A 152 2.45 -14.99 5.97
C ASN A 152 2.71 -13.94 7.05
N MET A 153 2.16 -14.16 8.22
CA MET A 153 2.33 -13.32 9.40
C MET A 153 3.49 -13.86 10.22
N CYS A 154 4.49 -13.04 10.47
CA CYS A 154 5.66 -13.42 11.26
C CYS A 154 5.52 -12.94 12.71
N PRO A 155 6.27 -13.54 13.66
CA PRO A 155 6.16 -13.18 15.09
C PRO A 155 6.25 -11.68 15.35
N ASP A 156 7.17 -10.99 14.68
CA ASP A 156 7.39 -9.55 14.84
C ASP A 156 6.20 -8.70 14.45
N PHE A 157 5.26 -9.19 13.63
CA PHE A 157 3.98 -8.51 13.42
C PHE A 157 3.23 -8.28 14.73
N PHE A 158 3.30 -9.23 15.66
CA PHE A 158 2.58 -9.19 16.92
C PHE A 158 3.42 -8.63 18.07
N THR A 159 4.75 -8.81 18.04
CA THR A 159 5.62 -8.59 19.22
C THR A 159 6.44 -7.31 19.18
N SER A 160 6.59 -6.66 18.02
CA SER A 160 7.45 -5.47 17.85
C SER A 160 6.87 -4.18 18.46
N GLY A 161 5.62 -4.21 18.94
CA GLY A 161 4.92 -3.03 19.45
C GLY A 161 4.36 -2.11 18.36
N TYR A 162 4.26 -2.57 17.10
CA TYR A 162 3.59 -1.81 16.06
C TYR A 162 2.10 -1.60 16.37
N SER A 163 1.62 -0.39 16.10
CA SER A 163 0.19 -0.08 16.12
C SER A 163 -0.56 -0.82 15.01
N GLU A 164 -1.88 -0.95 15.13
CA GLU A 164 -2.72 -1.54 14.08
C GLU A 164 -2.64 -0.76 12.76
N SER A 165 -2.56 0.58 12.83
CA SER A 165 -2.33 1.44 11.66
C SER A 165 -1.02 1.12 10.96
N GLN A 166 0.05 0.91 11.74
CA GLN A 166 1.32 0.45 11.20
C GLN A 166 1.15 -0.91 10.53
N GLN A 167 0.54 -1.88 11.22
CA GLN A 167 0.29 -3.24 10.72
C GLN A 167 -0.46 -3.25 9.39
N ALA A 168 -1.43 -2.35 9.24
CA ALA A 168 -2.15 -2.12 7.99
C ALA A 168 -1.23 -1.68 6.84
N ILE A 169 -0.28 -0.77 7.07
CA ILE A 169 0.70 -0.36 6.05
C ILE A 169 1.57 -1.54 5.59
N GLY A 170 1.97 -2.41 6.52
CA GLY A 170 2.64 -3.67 6.19
C GLY A 170 1.81 -4.58 5.29
N ILE A 171 0.51 -4.71 5.55
CA ILE A 171 -0.39 -5.47 4.67
C ILE A 171 -0.44 -4.85 3.27
N ILE A 172 -0.47 -3.52 3.16
CA ILE A 172 -0.46 -2.82 1.87
C ILE A 172 0.84 -3.09 1.09
N HIS A 173 2.00 -3.09 1.76
CA HIS A 173 3.27 -3.49 1.15
C HIS A 173 3.15 -4.87 0.50
N GLU A 174 2.66 -5.85 1.27
CA GLU A 174 2.50 -7.23 0.81
C GLU A 174 1.44 -7.39 -0.29
N LEU A 175 0.44 -6.52 -0.34
CA LEU A 175 -0.51 -6.45 -1.46
C LEU A 175 0.17 -5.96 -2.74
N GLY A 176 1.16 -5.07 -2.63
CA GLY A 176 2.00 -4.66 -3.77
C GLY A 176 2.70 -5.86 -4.43
N HIS A 177 3.29 -6.73 -3.60
CA HIS A 177 3.87 -8.00 -4.06
C HIS A 177 2.82 -8.94 -4.69
N ASN A 178 1.70 -9.18 -4.01
CA ASN A 178 0.68 -10.15 -4.45
C ASN A 178 -0.06 -9.72 -5.71
N ARG A 179 -0.56 -8.48 -5.73
CA ARG A 179 -1.52 -7.99 -6.71
C ARG A 179 -0.87 -7.30 -7.90
N LEU A 180 0.14 -6.49 -7.62
CA LEU A 180 0.84 -5.69 -8.62
C LEU A 180 2.14 -6.36 -9.10
N ARG A 181 2.58 -7.45 -8.45
CA ARG A 181 3.81 -8.21 -8.76
C ARG A 181 5.06 -7.32 -8.71
N LEU A 182 5.07 -6.39 -7.77
CA LEU A 182 6.23 -5.56 -7.48
C LEU A 182 7.27 -6.47 -6.82
N ASP A 183 8.53 -6.42 -7.25
CA ASP A 183 9.61 -7.27 -6.73
C ASP A 183 10.94 -6.50 -6.56
N HIS A 184 10.95 -5.20 -6.82
CA HIS A 184 12.12 -4.39 -6.59
C HIS A 184 12.22 -4.02 -5.12
N HIS A 185 13.28 -4.44 -4.44
CA HIS A 185 13.58 -4.07 -3.07
C HIS A 185 14.49 -2.82 -2.94
N ASN A 186 14.64 -2.06 -4.02
CA ASN A 186 15.39 -0.81 -4.06
C ASN A 186 14.53 0.28 -4.70
N ALA A 187 14.69 1.53 -4.26
CA ALA A 187 13.95 2.69 -4.78
C ALA A 187 14.85 3.90 -5.14
N ASN A 188 16.12 3.64 -5.48
CA ASN A 188 17.12 4.70 -5.71
C ASN A 188 16.89 5.51 -6.99
N THR A 189 16.08 5.00 -7.92
CA THR A 189 15.75 5.68 -9.18
C THR A 189 14.24 5.80 -9.37
N SER A 190 13.81 6.80 -10.16
CA SER A 190 12.40 6.99 -10.49
C SER A 190 11.75 5.74 -11.11
N ALA A 191 12.52 4.95 -11.89
CA ALA A 191 12.04 3.71 -12.48
C ALA A 191 11.89 2.58 -11.46
N GLN A 192 12.82 2.50 -10.50
CA GLN A 192 12.79 1.48 -9.44
C GLN A 192 11.63 1.72 -8.47
N ARG A 193 11.32 2.99 -8.14
CA ARG A 193 10.20 3.38 -7.27
C ARG A 193 8.85 2.82 -7.72
N VAL A 194 8.59 2.79 -9.03
CA VAL A 194 7.34 2.22 -9.59
C VAL A 194 7.22 0.71 -9.36
N GLY A 195 8.34 0.01 -9.28
CA GLY A 195 8.43 -1.44 -9.07
C GLY A 195 8.62 -1.86 -7.61
N ASN A 196 8.69 -0.90 -6.68
CA ASN A 196 8.98 -1.15 -5.27
C ASN A 196 7.68 -1.09 -4.44
N PRO A 197 7.30 -2.16 -3.73
CA PRO A 197 6.06 -2.19 -2.94
C PRO A 197 6.06 -1.18 -1.79
N GLU A 198 7.23 -0.93 -1.19
CA GLU A 198 7.35 0.02 -0.09
C GLU A 198 6.99 1.44 -0.52
N CYS A 199 7.27 1.85 -1.76
CA CYS A 199 6.84 3.17 -2.23
C CYS A 199 5.32 3.36 -2.21
N TYR A 200 4.54 2.30 -2.46
CA TYR A 200 3.08 2.37 -2.40
C TYR A 200 2.59 2.36 -0.95
N ALA A 201 3.17 1.50 -0.11
CA ALA A 201 2.84 1.44 1.31
C ALA A 201 3.15 2.76 2.02
N SER A 202 4.35 3.29 1.80
CA SER A 202 4.80 4.59 2.32
C SER A 202 4.00 5.76 1.76
N PHE A 203 3.59 5.74 0.48
CA PHE A 203 2.70 6.77 -0.08
C PHE A 203 1.36 6.82 0.67
N VAL A 204 0.75 5.66 0.92
CA VAL A 204 -0.49 5.57 1.69
C VAL A 204 -0.25 5.99 3.15
N ALA A 205 0.86 5.56 3.75
CA ALA A 205 1.22 5.93 5.11
C ALA A 205 1.35 7.45 5.28
N ASP A 206 1.98 8.14 4.33
CA ASP A 206 2.14 9.59 4.35
C ASP A 206 0.81 10.32 4.25
N ILE A 207 -0.13 9.85 3.42
CA ILE A 207 -1.49 10.43 3.31
C ILE A 207 -2.20 10.41 4.67
N PHE A 208 -2.10 9.31 5.41
CA PHE A 208 -2.82 9.10 6.67
C PHE A 208 -2.00 9.44 7.92
N GLY A 209 -0.73 9.81 7.79
CA GLY A 209 0.14 10.13 8.92
C GLY A 209 0.53 8.94 9.76
N VAL A 210 0.73 7.80 9.11
CA VAL A 210 1.25 6.59 9.72
C VAL A 210 2.74 6.50 9.43
N ASN A 211 3.53 6.11 10.44
CA ASN A 211 4.95 5.85 10.23
C ASN A 211 5.11 4.54 9.44
N SER A 212 5.73 4.60 8.26
CA SER A 212 6.13 3.39 7.53
C SER A 212 7.31 2.69 8.22
N TRP A 213 7.47 1.40 7.94
CA TRP A 213 8.41 0.54 8.67
C TRP A 213 9.75 0.41 7.97
N ASP A 214 9.75 0.60 6.66
CA ASP A 214 10.85 0.22 5.80
C ASP A 214 11.44 1.44 5.10
N SER A 215 12.76 1.51 5.15
CA SER A 215 13.58 2.54 4.52
C SER A 215 13.82 2.31 3.02
N GLN A 216 13.26 1.23 2.44
CA GLN A 216 13.42 0.88 1.03
C GLN A 216 12.96 1.98 0.07
N CYS A 217 12.00 2.82 0.45
CA CYS A 217 11.53 3.95 -0.35
C CYS A 217 11.51 5.26 0.44
N PRO A 218 12.69 5.86 0.71
CA PRO A 218 12.76 7.09 1.49
C PRO A 218 12.15 8.28 0.72
N PRO A 219 11.67 9.32 1.41
CA PRO A 219 11.31 10.60 0.80
C PRO A 219 12.46 11.15 -0.05
N ARG A 220 12.14 11.90 -1.11
CA ARG A 220 13.13 12.49 -2.01
C ARG A 220 13.58 13.89 -1.59
#